data_AF-A0A9P7RWH6-F1
#
_entry.id   AF-A0A9P7RWH6-F1
#
_cell.length_a   1.000
_cell.length_b   1.000
_cell.length_c   1.000
_cell.angle_alpha   90.00
_cell.angle_beta   90.00
_cell.angle_gamma   90.00
#
_symmetry.space_group_name_H-M   'P 1'
#
loop_
_entity.id
_entity.type
_entity.pdbx_description
1 polymer ?
#
loop_
_entity_poly.entity_id
_entity_poly.type
_entity_poly.pdbx_seq_one_letter_code
_entity_poly.pdbx_strand_id
1 'polypeptide(L)'
;MAYRDEMFENMIPGIQRTNLANTLLLLKSLGVKNLWSLILWIHHLKKAITAGYFHQAARVKGIGEFVNIRSGLPTHLHPTSALYGHTPTYVVYHELILTSKEYMTQVTAIDAYWLAELGSVFYSVKEKNFDDRGNRRKVGREFSKRETGN
;
A
#
# COMPACT_ATOMS: atom_id res chain seq x y z
N MET A 1 11.16 -27.32 0.90
CA MET A 1 12.39 -27.11 1.69
C MET A 1 13.40 -26.17 1.02
N ALA A 2 13.14 -25.63 -0.18
CA ALA A 2 14.11 -24.81 -0.93
C ALA A 2 13.92 -23.28 -0.82
N TYR A 3 12.87 -22.79 -0.13
CA TYR A 3 12.51 -21.36 -0.18
C TYR A 3 13.08 -20.52 0.98
N ARG A 4 13.60 -21.17 2.04
CA ARG A 4 14.27 -20.47 3.14
C ARG A 4 15.72 -20.08 2.81
N ASP A 5 16.35 -20.78 1.87
CA ASP A 5 17.79 -20.65 1.60
C ASP A 5 18.13 -19.65 0.48
N GLU A 6 17.16 -19.18 -0.31
CA GLU A 6 17.36 -18.12 -1.31
C GLU A 6 17.04 -16.70 -0.80
N MET A 7 16.41 -16.60 0.36
CA MET A 7 16.14 -15.33 1.01
C MET A 7 17.30 -15.03 1.95
N PHE A 8 18.10 -13.99 1.66
CA PHE A 8 19.14 -13.51 2.57
C PHE A 8 18.57 -13.37 3.99
N GLU A 9 19.04 -14.22 4.91
CA GLU A 9 18.46 -14.39 6.24
C GLU A 9 18.60 -13.16 7.13
N ASN A 10 19.40 -12.17 6.72
CA ASN A 10 19.50 -10.89 7.41
C ASN A 10 19.79 -9.79 6.40
N MET A 11 18.76 -9.20 5.80
CA MET A 11 18.90 -7.84 5.29
C MET A 11 18.32 -6.90 6.34
N ILE A 12 19.18 -6.55 7.31
CA ILE A 12 19.08 -5.36 8.15
C ILE A 12 18.27 -4.31 7.38
N PRO A 13 17.06 -3.90 7.86
CA PRO A 13 16.25 -2.93 7.15
C PRO A 13 17.16 -1.78 6.73
N GLY A 14 17.10 -1.30 5.49
CA GLY A 14 18.01 -0.21 5.03
C GLY A 14 18.02 1.01 5.96
N ILE A 15 16.94 1.18 6.73
CA ILE A 15 16.77 2.12 7.86
C ILE A 15 17.82 1.96 8.98
N GLN A 16 18.31 0.76 9.27
CA GLN A 16 19.38 0.50 10.23
C GLN A 16 20.79 0.68 9.62
N ARG A 17 20.92 0.66 8.28
CA ARG A 17 22.20 0.95 7.59
C ARG A 17 22.40 2.45 7.31
N THR A 18 21.36 3.25 7.50
CA THR A 18 21.49 4.71 7.43
C THR A 18 22.01 5.20 8.77
N ASN A 19 23.27 5.64 8.80
CA ASN A 19 23.79 6.40 9.92
C ASN A 19 22.82 7.58 10.14
N LEU A 20 22.05 7.53 11.24
CA LEU A 20 21.05 8.55 11.59
C LEU A 20 21.63 9.96 11.49
N ALA A 21 22.93 10.13 11.76
CA ALA A 21 23.64 11.39 11.60
C ALA A 21 23.61 11.94 10.17
N ASN A 22 23.83 11.11 9.15
CA ASN A 22 23.84 11.54 7.74
C ASN A 22 22.44 11.97 7.30
N THR A 23 21.41 11.26 7.72
CA THR A 23 20.01 11.64 7.43
C THR A 23 19.63 12.95 8.12
N LEU A 24 20.06 13.15 9.37
CA LEU A 24 19.81 14.38 10.12
C LEU A 24 20.54 15.57 9.51
N LEU A 25 21.77 15.36 9.03
CA LEU A 25 22.59 16.40 8.38
C LEU A 25 21.99 16.82 7.03
N LEU A 26 21.55 15.86 6.22
CA LEU A 26 20.81 16.10 4.97
C LEU A 26 19.51 16.87 5.24
N LEU A 27 18.73 16.45 6.24
CA LEU A 27 17.50 17.15 6.63
C LEU A 27 17.76 18.59 7.06
N LYS A 28 18.84 18.84 7.81
CA LYS A 28 19.23 20.18 8.23
C LYS A 28 19.72 21.04 7.07
N SER A 29 20.43 20.45 6.11
CA SER A 29 20.88 21.10 4.86
C SER A 29 19.72 21.51 3.96
N LEU A 30 18.67 20.69 3.90
CA LEU A 30 17.42 20.99 3.18
C LEU A 30 16.54 22.03 3.89
N GLY A 31 16.99 22.60 5.01
CA GLY A 31 16.30 23.68 5.71
C GLY A 31 15.16 23.22 6.62
N VAL A 32 15.11 21.95 7.02
CA VAL A 32 14.12 21.45 7.99
C VAL A 32 14.47 21.97 9.39
N LYS A 33 13.77 23.01 9.84
CA LYS A 33 14.08 23.74 11.09
C LYS A 33 13.50 23.09 12.34
N ASN A 34 12.41 22.31 12.22
CA ASN A 34 11.71 21.71 13.35
C ASN A 34 10.87 20.48 12.94
N LEU A 35 10.36 19.74 13.94
CA LEU A 35 9.61 18.50 13.72
C LEU A 35 8.31 18.71 12.92
N TRP A 36 7.64 19.85 13.12
CA TRP A 36 6.45 20.21 12.33
C TRP A 36 6.78 20.38 10.84
N SER A 37 7.90 21.03 10.53
CA SER A 37 8.41 21.14 9.17
C SER A 37 8.76 19.77 8.59
N LEU A 38 9.28 18.83 9.40
CA LEU A 38 9.59 17.48 8.95
C LEU A 38 8.31 16.70 8.57
N ILE A 39 7.27 16.78 9.39
CA ILE A 39 5.99 16.11 9.13
C ILE A 39 5.36 16.64 7.85
N LEU A 40 5.35 17.96 7.66
CA LEU A 40 4.87 18.60 6.43
C LEU A 40 5.70 18.16 5.21
N TRP A 41 7.03 18.14 5.34
CA TRP A 41 7.91 17.72 4.25
C TRP A 41 7.69 16.26 3.85
N ILE A 42 7.57 15.35 4.82
CA ILE A 42 7.24 13.93 4.56
C ILE A 42 5.89 13.82 3.83
N HIS A 43 4.89 14.61 4.22
CA HIS A 43 3.61 14.62 3.54
C HIS A 43 3.72 15.05 2.07
N HIS A 44 4.47 16.12 1.77
CA HIS A 44 4.73 16.56 0.40
C HIS A 44 5.52 15.52 -0.41
N LEU A 45 6.53 14.89 0.20
CA LEU A 45 7.30 13.84 -0.45
C LEU A 45 6.42 12.64 -0.82
N LYS A 46 5.55 12.20 0.09
CA LYS A 46 4.63 11.08 -0.17
C LYS A 46 3.63 11.42 -1.26
N LYS A 47 3.12 12.65 -1.31
CA LYS A 47 2.30 13.13 -2.44
C LYS A 47 3.07 13.07 -3.76
N ALA A 48 4.32 13.54 -3.79
CA ALA A 48 5.16 13.52 -4.99
C ALA A 48 5.45 12.09 -5.47
N ILE A 49 5.79 11.17 -4.56
CA ILE A 49 5.96 9.74 -4.89
C ILE A 49 4.66 9.17 -5.46
N THR A 50 3.52 9.48 -4.84
CA THR A 50 2.20 9.05 -5.34
C THR A 50 1.94 9.56 -6.75
N ALA A 51 2.36 10.78 -7.08
CA ALA A 51 2.21 11.36 -8.42
C ALA A 51 3.05 10.65 -9.50
N GLY A 52 4.20 10.07 -9.14
CA GLY A 52 5.01 9.28 -10.08
C GLY A 52 4.57 7.82 -10.18
N TYR A 53 4.14 7.24 -9.05
CA TYR A 53 3.88 5.81 -8.92
C TYR A 53 2.38 5.46 -8.79
N PHE A 54 1.47 6.35 -9.16
CA PHE A 54 0.03 6.09 -9.08
C PHE A 54 -0.40 4.87 -9.89
N HIS A 55 0.35 4.46 -10.93
CA HIS A 55 0.08 3.24 -11.68
C HIS A 55 0.32 1.96 -10.87
N GLN A 56 1.23 2.01 -9.89
CA GLN A 56 1.64 0.92 -9.01
C GLN A 56 1.03 1.08 -7.61
N ALA A 57 -0.25 1.46 -7.57
CA ALA A 57 -1.00 1.56 -6.33
C ALA A 57 -1.71 0.24 -5.99
N ALA A 58 -1.67 -0.15 -4.72
CA ALA A 58 -2.36 -1.31 -4.19
C ALA A 58 -3.21 -0.94 -2.95
N ARG A 59 -4.30 -1.68 -2.76
CA ARG A 59 -5.19 -1.52 -1.60
C ARG A 59 -5.27 -2.83 -0.83
N VAL A 60 -5.50 -2.73 0.47
CA VAL A 60 -5.72 -3.91 1.31
C VAL A 60 -7.03 -4.61 0.91
N LYS A 61 -6.98 -5.94 0.77
CA LYS A 61 -8.15 -6.79 0.54
C LYS A 61 -8.45 -7.68 1.76
N GLY A 62 -7.41 -8.11 2.47
CA GLY A 62 -7.49 -8.96 3.66
C GLY A 62 -6.28 -8.78 4.57
N ILE A 63 -6.12 -9.65 5.55
CA ILE A 63 -4.99 -9.60 6.50
C ILE A 63 -3.70 -9.91 5.73
N GLY A 64 -2.84 -8.90 5.53
CA GLY A 64 -1.57 -9.05 4.82
C GLY A 64 -1.70 -9.24 3.30
N GLU A 65 -2.91 -9.23 2.76
CA GLU A 65 -3.18 -9.35 1.32
C GLU A 65 -3.54 -8.00 0.71
N PHE A 66 -2.84 -7.65 -0.35
CA PHE A 66 -3.06 -6.46 -1.13
C PHE A 66 -3.49 -6.84 -2.54
N VAL A 67 -4.16 -5.91 -3.21
CA VAL A 67 -4.51 -6.05 -4.61
C VAL A 67 -4.18 -4.75 -5.32
N ASN A 68 -3.46 -4.86 -6.42
CA ASN A 68 -3.20 -3.71 -7.28
C ASN A 68 -4.54 -3.13 -7.78
N ILE A 69 -4.71 -1.81 -7.63
CA ILE A 69 -6.00 -1.15 -7.89
C ILE A 69 -6.34 -1.16 -9.38
N ARG A 70 -5.33 -1.14 -10.25
CA ARG A 70 -5.47 -1.10 -11.71
C ARG A 70 -5.56 -2.49 -12.32
N SER A 71 -4.58 -3.36 -12.06
CA SER A 71 -4.52 -4.69 -12.68
C SER A 71 -5.37 -5.73 -11.97
N GLY A 72 -5.77 -5.49 -10.71
CA GLY A 72 -6.45 -6.50 -9.90
C GLY A 72 -5.54 -7.66 -9.48
N LEU A 73 -4.24 -7.58 -9.76
CA LEU A 73 -3.27 -8.60 -9.39
C LEU A 73 -3.16 -8.70 -7.86
N PRO A 74 -3.33 -9.89 -7.26
CA PRO A 74 -3.07 -10.09 -5.84
C PRO A 74 -1.57 -9.94 -5.56
N THR A 75 -1.24 -9.21 -4.50
CA THR A 75 0.14 -8.92 -4.11
C THR A 75 0.29 -8.95 -2.60
N HIS A 76 1.51 -9.14 -2.13
CA HIS A 76 1.84 -9.23 -0.72
C HIS A 76 2.95 -8.24 -0.36
N LEU A 77 3.01 -7.81 0.89
CA LEU A 77 4.17 -7.06 1.39
C LEU A 77 5.37 -8.00 1.49
N HIS A 78 6.51 -7.56 0.98
CA HIS A 78 7.76 -8.30 1.20
C HIS A 78 8.12 -8.32 2.70
N PRO A 79 8.61 -9.45 3.25
CA PRO A 79 8.95 -9.58 4.67
C PRO A 79 9.97 -8.57 5.19
N THR A 80 10.87 -8.08 4.32
CA THR A 80 11.87 -7.05 4.68
C THR A 80 11.32 -5.62 4.64
N SER A 81 10.06 -5.44 4.24
CA SER A 81 9.44 -4.12 4.23
C SER A 81 9.26 -3.60 5.65
N ALA A 82 9.53 -2.31 5.88
CA ALA A 82 9.26 -1.66 7.16
C ALA A 82 7.76 -1.63 7.53
N LEU A 83 6.88 -1.87 6.55
CA LEU A 83 5.44 -2.00 6.75
C LEU A 83 5.01 -3.45 7.02
N TYR A 84 5.93 -4.41 7.06
CA TYR A 84 5.59 -5.78 7.39
C TYR A 84 5.09 -5.87 8.85
N GLY A 85 3.84 -6.27 9.05
CA GLY A 85 3.17 -6.29 10.36
C GLY A 85 2.21 -5.11 10.61
N HIS A 86 2.36 -3.99 9.90
CA HIS A 86 1.41 -2.89 9.91
C HIS A 86 0.71 -2.78 8.55
N THR A 87 -0.61 -2.98 8.50
CA THR A 87 -1.36 -2.99 7.24
C THR A 87 -2.08 -1.65 7.00
N PRO A 88 -1.46 -0.65 6.35
CA PRO A 88 -2.17 0.54 5.90
C PRO A 88 -3.20 0.18 4.82
N THR A 89 -4.25 1.00 4.71
CA THR A 89 -5.37 0.75 3.78
C THR A 89 -4.95 0.85 2.31
N TYR A 90 -4.07 1.80 1.99
CA TYR A 90 -3.56 2.07 0.65
C TYR A 90 -2.05 2.21 0.66
N VAL A 91 -1.42 1.63 -0.35
CA VAL A 91 0.03 1.67 -0.52
C VAL A 91 0.40 1.87 -1.98
N VAL A 92 1.59 2.41 -2.17
CA VAL A 92 2.27 2.45 -3.46
C VAL A 92 3.59 1.71 -3.31
N TYR A 93 4.00 0.99 -4.35
CA TYR A 93 5.23 0.23 -4.39
C TYR A 93 6.06 0.62 -5.61
N HIS A 94 7.37 0.40 -5.55
CA HIS A 94 8.30 0.71 -6.64
C HIS A 94 8.50 -0.51 -7.58
N GLU A 95 8.67 -1.67 -6.97
CA GLU A 95 9.01 -2.90 -7.67
C GLU A 95 8.13 -4.06 -7.19
N LEU A 96 7.92 -5.00 -8.11
CA LEU A 96 7.21 -6.24 -7.85
C LEU A 96 8.14 -7.40 -8.16
N ILE A 97 8.44 -8.20 -7.14
CA ILE A 97 9.23 -9.42 -7.30
C ILE A 97 8.26 -10.56 -7.56
N LEU A 98 8.35 -11.13 -8.76
CA LEU A 98 7.56 -12.27 -9.20
C LEU A 98 8.23 -13.56 -8.72
N THR A 99 7.58 -14.28 -7.81
CA THR A 99 8.02 -15.60 -7.34
C THR A 99 6.80 -16.53 -7.26
N SER A 100 6.78 -17.48 -6.31
CA SER A 100 5.56 -18.24 -5.97
C SER A 100 4.42 -17.35 -5.45
N LYS A 101 4.74 -16.17 -4.91
CA LYS A 101 3.80 -15.08 -4.62
C LYS A 101 4.43 -13.77 -5.10
N GLU A 102 3.59 -12.84 -5.53
CA GLU A 102 4.02 -11.53 -5.97
C GLU A 102 4.26 -10.63 -4.75
N TYR A 103 5.51 -10.24 -4.52
CA TYR A 103 5.91 -9.42 -3.38
C TYR A 103 6.24 -7.99 -3.81
N MET A 104 5.66 -7.02 -3.11
CA MET A 104 5.94 -5.60 -3.29
C MET A 104 7.13 -5.17 -2.45
N THR A 105 8.08 -4.46 -3.06
CA THR A 105 9.24 -3.85 -2.39
C THR A 105 9.17 -2.33 -2.43
N GLN A 106 9.90 -1.68 -1.51
CA GLN A 106 9.90 -0.23 -1.30
C GLN A 106 8.49 0.36 -1.22
N VAL A 107 7.73 -0.14 -0.23
CA VAL A 107 6.32 0.18 -0.09
C VAL A 107 6.15 1.43 0.77
N THR A 108 5.32 2.36 0.31
CA THR A 108 4.97 3.58 1.03
C THR A 108 3.46 3.61 1.28
N ALA A 109 3.06 3.82 2.53
CA ALA A 109 1.66 4.02 2.89
C ALA A 109 1.16 5.38 2.37
N ILE A 110 0.03 5.43 1.68
CA ILE A 110 -0.49 6.65 1.06
C ILE A 110 -1.95 6.89 1.43
N ASP A 111 -2.43 8.11 1.18
CA ASP A 111 -3.85 8.42 1.24
C ASP A 111 -4.52 8.16 -0.12
N ALA A 112 -5.75 7.63 -0.09
CA ALA A 112 -6.57 7.42 -1.27
C ALA A 112 -6.96 8.73 -1.97
N TYR A 113 -7.12 9.82 -1.22
CA TYR A 113 -7.46 11.12 -1.81
C TYR A 113 -6.38 11.60 -2.78
N TRP A 114 -5.11 11.31 -2.52
CA TRP A 114 -4.01 11.72 -3.40
C TRP A 114 -4.02 10.96 -4.72
N LEU A 115 -4.44 9.70 -4.72
CA LEU A 115 -4.62 8.93 -5.96
C LEU A 115 -5.72 9.54 -6.84
N ALA A 116 -6.82 9.99 -6.23
CA ALA A 116 -7.90 10.64 -6.96
C ALA A 116 -7.53 12.05 -7.46
N GLU A 117 -6.76 12.81 -6.67
CA GLU A 117 -6.26 14.14 -7.03
C GLU A 117 -5.26 14.05 -8.21
N LEU A 118 -4.26 13.17 -8.09
CA LEU A 118 -3.13 13.10 -9.02
C LEU A 118 -3.40 12.20 -10.23
N GLY A 119 -4.24 11.18 -10.05
CA GLY A 119 -4.60 10.20 -11.07
C GLY A 119 -6.09 10.22 -11.38
N SER A 120 -6.72 11.40 -11.45
CA SER A 120 -8.17 11.58 -11.67
C SER A 120 -8.73 10.83 -12.88
N VAL A 121 -7.91 10.64 -13.92
CA VAL A 121 -8.24 9.83 -15.12
C VAL A 121 -8.40 8.35 -14.78
N PHE A 122 -7.70 7.86 -13.76
CA PHE A 122 -7.64 6.44 -13.39
C PHE A 122 -8.38 6.12 -12.09
N TYR A 123 -8.57 7.12 -11.23
CA TYR A 123 -9.14 6.96 -9.90
C TYR A 123 -10.29 7.93 -9.70
N SER A 124 -11.45 7.39 -9.36
CA SER A 124 -12.62 8.16 -8.95
C SER A 124 -12.95 7.81 -7.51
N VAL A 125 -13.15 8.84 -6.68
CA VAL A 125 -13.63 8.66 -5.31
C VAL A 125 -15.08 8.23 -5.39
N LYS A 126 -15.33 6.93 -5.24
CA LYS A 126 -16.68 6.45 -4.95
C LYS A 126 -16.92 6.59 -3.47
N GLU A 127 -17.72 7.57 -3.09
CA GLU A 127 -18.31 7.61 -1.75
C GLU A 127 -19.08 6.31 -1.56
N LYS A 128 -18.62 5.48 -0.61
CA LYS A 128 -19.37 4.29 -0.22
C LYS A 128 -20.59 4.75 0.56
N ASN A 129 -21.69 5.00 -0.15
CA ASN A 129 -23.00 4.92 0.46
C ASN A 129 -23.09 3.54 1.12
N PHE A 130 -23.34 3.54 2.42
CA PHE A 130 -23.27 2.36 3.29
C PHE A 130 -24.24 1.23 2.87
N ASP A 131 -25.15 1.50 1.94
CA ASP A 131 -26.29 0.65 1.57
C ASP A 131 -25.94 -0.51 0.61
N ASP A 132 -24.84 -0.41 -0.14
CA ASP A 132 -24.61 -1.30 -1.30
C ASP A 132 -24.11 -2.71 -0.88
N ARG A 133 -23.40 -2.80 0.26
CA ARG A 133 -23.02 -4.09 0.87
C ARG A 133 -24.21 -4.81 1.51
N GLY A 134 -25.22 -4.06 1.95
CA GLY A 134 -26.48 -4.61 2.45
C GLY A 134 -27.30 -5.22 1.31
N ASN A 135 -27.35 -4.53 0.15
CA ASN A 135 -28.14 -4.95 -0.99
C ASN A 135 -27.59 -6.25 -1.64
N ARG A 136 -26.27 -6.36 -1.83
CA ARG A 136 -25.64 -7.56 -2.41
C ARG A 136 -25.80 -8.81 -1.53
N ARG A 137 -25.84 -8.64 -0.21
CA ARG A 137 -26.10 -9.73 0.76
C ARG A 137 -27.58 -10.12 0.83
N LYS A 138 -28.50 -9.17 0.64
CA LYS A 138 -29.94 -9.44 0.54
C LYS A 138 -30.27 -10.22 -0.73
N VAL A 139 -29.77 -9.78 -1.89
CA VAL A 139 -29.98 -10.46 -3.18
C VAL A 139 -29.46 -11.91 -3.15
N GLY A 140 -28.28 -12.16 -2.56
CA GLY A 140 -27.75 -13.53 -2.42
C GLY A 140 -28.57 -14.44 -1.49
N ARG A 141 -29.15 -13.89 -0.40
CA ARG A 141 -30.05 -14.65 0.49
C ARG A 141 -31.41 -14.93 -0.16
N GLU A 142 -31.88 -14.02 -1.00
CA GLU A 142 -33.18 -14.15 -1.68
C GLU A 142 -33.14 -15.17 -2.81
N PHE A 143 -32.02 -15.28 -3.53
CA PHE A 143 -31.79 -16.36 -4.49
C PHE A 143 -31.70 -17.74 -3.82
N SER A 144 -30.95 -17.86 -2.72
CA SER A 144 -30.81 -19.14 -2.00
C SER A 144 -32.13 -19.63 -1.37
N LYS A 145 -33.04 -18.73 -0.97
CA LYS A 145 -34.40 -19.09 -0.51
C LYS A 145 -35.32 -19.58 -1.63
N ARG A 146 -35.11 -19.17 -2.88
CA ARG A 146 -35.91 -19.61 -4.03
C ARG A 146 -35.48 -20.98 -4.55
N GLU A 147 -34.23 -21.38 -4.31
CA GLU A 147 -33.70 -22.68 -4.74
C GLU A 147 -33.99 -23.83 -3.76
N THR A 148 -34.43 -23.53 -2.53
CA THR A 148 -34.68 -24.53 -1.46
C THR A 148 -36.15 -24.65 -1.03
N GLY A 149 -37.08 -23.97 -1.70
CA GLY A 149 -38.52 -24.00 -1.39
C GLY A 149 -39.32 -24.73 -2.47
N ASN A 150 -39.88 -25.88 -2.07
CA ASN A 150 -40.93 -26.68 -2.72
C ASN A 150 -42.12 -25.85 -3.22
#